data_AF-A0A1V5Y7V7-F1
#
_entry.id   AF-A0A1V5Y7V7-F1
#
_cell.length_a   1.000
_cell.length_b   1.000
_cell.length_c   1.000
_cell.angle_alpha   90.00
_cell.angle_beta   90.00
_cell.angle_gamma   90.00
#
_symmetry.space_group_name_H-M   'P 1'
#
loop_
_entity.id
_entity.type
_entity.pdbx_description
1 polymer ?
#
loop_
_entity_poly.entity_id
_entity_poly.type
_entity_poly.pdbx_seq_one_letter_code
_entity_poly.pdbx_strand_id
1 'polypeptide(L)'
;MSIRRHSIRPKFILLLTAVIIAALAFVVKNQQIKLQEIKTEQAQLTRELNELKIEEQRMQRMIEFAKTEKYLIRYAREKLGYVMPGDILFETGE
;
A
#
# COMPACT_ATOMS: atom_id res chain seq x y z
N MET A 1 36.91 -16.83 -57.52
CA MET A 1 36.17 -17.02 -56.25
C MET A 1 34.78 -16.43 -56.43
N SER A 2 33.76 -17.27 -56.69
CA SER A 2 32.41 -16.80 -57.07
C SER A 2 31.56 -16.57 -55.82
N ILE A 3 31.22 -15.31 -55.54
CA ILE A 3 30.32 -14.95 -54.43
C ILE A 3 28.89 -15.17 -54.91
N ARG A 4 28.30 -16.28 -54.48
CA ARG A 4 26.89 -16.62 -54.74
C ARG A 4 25.99 -15.59 -54.04
N ARG A 5 25.47 -14.60 -54.77
CA ARG A 5 24.43 -13.70 -54.27
C ARG A 5 23.12 -14.50 -54.13
N HIS A 6 22.76 -14.85 -52.91
CA HIS A 6 21.42 -15.35 -52.61
C HIS A 6 20.41 -14.22 -52.85
N SER A 7 19.69 -14.28 -53.97
CA SER A 7 18.58 -13.37 -54.24
C SER A 7 17.43 -13.72 -53.30
N ILE A 8 17.35 -13.03 -52.17
CA ILE A 8 16.25 -13.18 -51.21
C ILE A 8 14.97 -12.72 -51.91
N ARG A 9 13.98 -13.61 -52.04
CA ARG A 9 12.72 -13.27 -52.68
C ARG A 9 11.97 -12.25 -51.80
N PRO A 10 11.34 -11.21 -52.36
CA PRO A 10 10.68 -10.16 -51.59
C PRO A 10 9.59 -10.72 -50.65
N LYS A 11 8.92 -11.80 -51.03
CA LYS A 11 7.95 -12.53 -50.19
C LYS A 11 8.56 -13.13 -48.92
N PHE A 12 9.83 -13.56 -48.97
CA PHE A 12 10.53 -14.10 -47.80
C PHE A 12 10.91 -13.01 -46.81
N ILE A 13 11.34 -11.84 -47.30
CA ILE A 13 11.62 -10.67 -46.46
C ILE A 13 10.34 -10.23 -45.75
N LEU A 14 9.22 -10.14 -46.48
CA LEU A 14 7.92 -9.76 -45.93
C LEU A 14 7.45 -10.72 -44.83
N LEU A 15 7.62 -12.03 -45.04
CA LEU A 15 7.30 -13.05 -44.04
C LEU A 15 8.18 -12.90 -42.79
N LEU A 16 9.49 -12.72 -42.99
CA LEU A 16 10.44 -12.55 -41.89
C LEU A 16 10.15 -11.29 -41.07
N THR A 17 9.80 -10.17 -41.73
CA THR A 17 9.38 -8.95 -41.03
C THR A 17 8.08 -9.14 -40.25
N ALA A 18 7.11 -9.88 -40.80
CA ALA A 18 5.86 -10.17 -40.10
C ALA A 18 6.08 -11.02 -38.84
N VAL A 19 6.98 -12.00 -38.91
CA VAL A 19 7.38 -12.83 -37.76
C VAL A 19 8.06 -11.99 -36.67
N ILE A 20 8.95 -11.08 -37.06
CA ILE A 20 9.61 -10.17 -36.10
C ILE A 20 8.58 -9.27 -35.41
N ILE A 21 7.65 -8.68 -36.15
CA ILE A 21 6.59 -7.83 -35.59
C ILE A 21 5.70 -8.64 -34.63
N ALA A 22 5.31 -9.86 -35.00
CA ALA A 22 4.53 -10.75 -34.14
C ALA A 22 5.27 -11.11 -32.84
N ALA A 23 6.57 -11.41 -32.93
CA ALA A 23 7.40 -11.69 -31.76
C ALA A 23 7.50 -10.46 -30.83
N LEU A 24 7.70 -9.26 -31.38
CA LEU A 24 7.72 -8.02 -30.60
C LEU A 24 6.36 -7.75 -29.93
N ALA A 25 5.26 -7.93 -30.66
CA ALA A 25 3.92 -7.76 -30.11
C ALA A 25 3.65 -8.73 -28.94
N PHE A 26 4.12 -9.99 -29.06
CA PHE A 26 4.02 -10.97 -27.99
C PHE A 26 4.81 -10.56 -26.74
N VAL A 27 6.04 -10.07 -26.92
CA VAL A 27 6.88 -9.57 -25.81
C VAL A 27 6.21 -8.39 -25.11
N VAL A 28 5.69 -7.42 -25.86
CA VAL A 28 4.99 -6.25 -25.29
C VAL A 28 3.75 -6.68 -24.50
N LYS A 29 2.95 -7.62 -25.03
CA LYS A 29 1.78 -8.15 -24.32
C LYS A 29 2.16 -8.77 -22.98
N ASN A 30 3.22 -9.59 -22.96
CA ASN A 30 3.69 -10.21 -21.72
C ASN A 30 4.23 -9.18 -20.72
N GLN A 31 4.89 -8.12 -21.20
CA GLN A 31 5.33 -7.02 -20.35
C GLN A 31 4.15 -6.24 -19.75
N GLN A 32 3.08 -6.03 -20.50
CA GLN A 32 1.89 -5.34 -19.98
C GLN A 32 1.22 -6.11 -18.84
N ILE A 33 1.14 -7.45 -18.92
CA ILE A 33 0.58 -8.29 -17.85
C ILE A 33 1.40 -8.12 -16.57
N LYS A 34 2.73 -8.29 -16.65
CA LYS A 34 3.63 -8.10 -15.50
C LYS A 34 3.54 -6.70 -14.92
N LEU A 35 3.44 -5.68 -15.78
CA LEU A 35 3.32 -4.29 -15.33
C LEU A 35 2.02 -4.06 -14.56
N GLN A 36 0.92 -4.70 -14.98
CA GLN A 36 -0.35 -4.61 -14.26
C GLN A 36 -0.26 -5.32 -12.90
N GLU A 37 0.33 -6.52 -12.84
CA GLU A 37 0.57 -7.24 -11.58
C GLU A 37 1.37 -6.39 -10.59
N ILE A 38 2.49 -5.83 -11.03
CA ILE A 38 3.33 -4.94 -10.19
C ILE A 38 2.56 -3.71 -9.72
N LYS A 39 1.75 -3.09 -10.59
CA LYS A 39 0.92 -1.93 -10.21
C LYS A 39 -0.12 -2.30 -9.17
N THR A 40 -0.76 -3.45 -9.30
CA THR A 40 -1.74 -3.91 -8.31
C THR A 40 -1.10 -4.20 -6.97
N GLU A 41 0.06 -4.85 -6.97
CA GLU A 41 0.83 -5.14 -5.75
C GLU A 41 1.30 -3.85 -5.07
N GLN A 42 1.85 -2.90 -5.83
CA GLN A 42 2.23 -1.60 -5.28
C GLN A 42 1.05 -0.84 -4.70
N ALA A 43 -0.12 -0.89 -5.33
CA ALA A 43 -1.32 -0.25 -4.82
C ALA A 43 -1.80 -0.89 -3.50
N GLN A 44 -1.71 -2.22 -3.39
CA GLN A 44 -2.02 -2.94 -2.15
C GLN A 44 -1.05 -2.59 -1.03
N LEU A 45 0.25 -2.71 -1.27
CA LEU A 45 1.31 -2.36 -0.31
C LEU A 45 1.23 -0.90 0.14
N THR A 46 0.93 0.02 -0.78
CA THR A 46 0.77 1.44 -0.44
C THR A 46 -0.44 1.67 0.46
N ARG A 47 -1.54 0.95 0.25
CA ARG A 47 -2.72 1.02 1.14
C ARG A 47 -2.37 0.50 2.53
N GLU A 48 -1.75 -0.67 2.62
CA GLU A 48 -1.33 -1.27 3.90
C GLU A 48 -0.36 -0.35 4.67
N LEU A 49 0.63 0.24 3.98
CA LEU A 49 1.53 1.22 4.59
C LEU A 49 0.80 2.46 5.12
N ASN A 50 -0.20 2.95 4.39
CA ASN A 50 -0.97 4.09 4.84
C ASN A 50 -1.84 3.75 6.06
N GLU A 51 -2.46 2.57 6.09
CA GLU A 51 -3.22 2.09 7.24
C GLU A 51 -2.33 1.95 8.48
N LEU A 52 -1.16 1.33 8.33
CA LEU A 52 -0.17 1.20 9.40
C LEU A 52 0.30 2.56 9.93
N LYS A 53 0.55 3.54 9.05
CA LYS A 53 0.91 4.90 9.47
C LYS A 53 -0.20 5.60 10.24
N ILE A 54 -1.45 5.44 9.81
CA ILE A 54 -2.61 6.00 10.53
C ILE A 54 -2.70 5.38 11.93
N GLU A 55 -2.50 4.07 12.03
CA GLU A 55 -2.50 3.36 13.29
C GLU A 55 -1.35 3.80 14.21
N GLU A 56 -0.13 3.92 13.68
CA GLU A 56 1.03 4.42 14.41
C GLU A 56 0.74 5.81 15.00
N GLN A 57 0.23 6.73 14.18
CA GLN A 57 -0.14 8.06 14.64
C GLN A 57 -1.23 8.03 15.71
N ARG A 58 -2.21 7.13 15.59
CA ARG A 58 -3.25 6.93 16.62
C ARG A 58 -2.61 6.45 17.93
N MET A 59 -1.71 5.46 17.86
CA MET A 59 -1.01 4.94 19.04
C MET A 59 -0.16 6.02 19.71
N GLN A 60 0.58 6.82 18.93
CA GLN A 60 1.34 7.96 19.47
C GLN A 60 0.44 8.97 20.18
N ARG A 61 -0.71 9.35 19.59
CA ARG A 61 -1.68 10.22 20.25
C ARG A 61 -2.22 9.64 21.55
N MET A 62 -2.47 8.33 21.60
CA MET A 62 -2.93 7.66 22.83
C MET A 62 -1.85 7.65 23.90
N ILE A 63 -0.59 7.41 23.54
CA ILE A 63 0.55 7.46 24.46
C ILE A 63 0.71 8.89 25.00
N GLU A 64 0.66 9.89 24.13
CA GLU A 64 0.77 11.30 24.55
C GLU A 64 -0.39 11.69 25.47
N PHE A 65 -1.62 11.31 25.13
CA PHE A 65 -2.78 11.53 25.98
C PHE A 65 -2.65 10.81 27.33
N ALA A 66 -2.19 9.56 27.36
CA ALA A 66 -1.97 8.81 28.58
C ALA A 66 -0.92 9.46 29.50
N LYS A 67 0.04 10.20 28.93
CA LYS A 67 1.02 11.00 29.69
C LYS A 67 0.45 12.31 30.23
N THR A 68 -0.74 12.75 29.79
CA THR A 68 -1.35 13.98 30.30
C THR A 68 -2.03 13.76 31.65
N GLU A 69 -1.94 14.77 32.51
CA GLU A 69 -2.62 14.81 33.82
C GLU A 69 -4.14 14.60 33.70
N LYS A 70 -4.74 15.05 32.58
CA LYS A 70 -6.17 14.87 32.29
C LYS A 70 -6.58 13.40 32.20
N TYR A 71 -5.75 12.53 31.62
CA TYR A 71 -6.03 11.10 31.62
C TYR A 71 -5.94 10.51 33.04
N LEU A 72 -4.93 10.93 33.80
CA LEU A 72 -4.72 10.47 35.18
C LEU A 72 -5.89 10.85 36.09
N ILE A 73 -6.38 12.10 36.00
CA ILE A 73 -7.56 12.58 36.73
C ILE A 73 -8.82 11.83 36.29
N ARG A 74 -9.00 11.57 34.98
CA ARG A 74 -10.16 10.82 34.48
C ARG A 74 -10.13 9.37 34.97
N TYR A 75 -8.98 8.72 34.90
CA TYR A 75 -8.80 7.36 35.42
C TYR A 75 -9.03 7.28 36.93
N ALA A 76 -8.48 8.25 37.68
CA ALA A 76 -8.69 8.36 39.12
C ALA A 76 -10.19 8.51 39.47
N ARG A 77 -10.93 9.34 38.74
CA ARG A 77 -12.39 9.50 38.91
C ARG A 77 -13.17 8.25 38.52
N GLU A 78 -12.97 7.72 37.32
CA GLU A 78 -13.78 6.65 36.74
C GLU A 78 -13.47 5.25 37.29
N LYS A 79 -12.20 4.97 37.61
CA LYS A 79 -11.76 3.64 38.04
C LYS A 79 -11.50 3.55 39.54
N LEU A 80 -11.04 4.63 40.15
CA LEU A 80 -10.69 4.65 41.57
C LEU A 80 -11.71 5.41 42.43
N GLY A 81 -12.72 6.06 41.81
CA GLY A 81 -13.73 6.83 42.52
C GLY A 81 -13.18 8.07 43.22
N TYR A 82 -11.97 8.50 42.88
CA TYR A 82 -11.34 9.66 43.50
C TYR A 82 -11.99 10.96 43.02
N VAL A 83 -12.24 11.85 43.97
CA VAL A 83 -12.80 13.18 43.76
C VAL A 83 -11.79 14.25 44.13
N MET A 84 -11.84 15.42 43.49
CA MET A 84 -10.96 16.52 43.88
C MET A 84 -11.35 17.07 45.25
N PRO A 85 -10.42 17.68 46.00
CA PRO A 85 -10.74 18.35 47.25
C PRO A 85 -11.84 19.42 47.02
N GLY A 86 -13.03 19.19 47.58
CA GLY A 86 -14.19 20.08 47.45
C GLY A 86 -15.31 19.59 46.49
N ASP A 87 -15.12 18.49 45.77
CA ASP A 87 -16.17 17.86 44.97
C ASP A 87 -17.19 17.13 45.87
N ILE A 88 -18.49 17.20 45.55
CA ILE A 88 -19.57 16.46 46.22
C ILE A 88 -19.81 15.15 45.47
N LEU A 89 -19.59 14.01 46.14
CA LEU A 89 -19.87 12.69 45.59
C LEU A 89 -21.37 12.40 45.70
N PHE A 90 -22.06 12.17 44.58
CA PHE A 90 -23.46 11.75 44.57
C PHE A 90 -23.52 10.23 44.45
N GLU A 91 -23.78 9.53 45.55
CA GLU A 91 -24.12 8.10 45.52
C GLU A 91 -25.60 7.97 45.15
N THR A 92 -25.90 7.41 43.97
CA THR A 92 -27.25 6.95 43.65
C THR A 92 -27.56 5.74 44.52
N GLY A 93 -28.25 5.98 45.65
CA GLY A 93 -28.78 4.92 46.48
C GLY A 93 -29.90 4.17 45.77
N GLU A 94 -29.72 2.86 45.61
CA GLU A 94 -30.81 1.88 45.56
C GLU A 94 -31.02 1.27 46.95
#